data_AF-A0A7S3FDZ5-F1
#
_entry.id   AF-A0A7S3FDZ5-F1
#
_cell.length_a   1.000
_cell.length_b   1.000
_cell.length_c   1.000
_cell.angle_alpha   90.00
_cell.angle_beta   90.00
_cell.angle_gamma   90.00
#
_symmetry.space_group_name_H-M   'P 1'
#
loop_
_entity.id
_entity.type
_entity.pdbx_description
1 polymer ?
#
loop_
_entity_poly.entity_id
_entity_poly.type
_entity_poly.pdbx_seq_one_letter_code
_entity_poly.pdbx_strand_id
1 'polypeptide(L)'
;DYVHRIGRVGRADHLGLAISLVASEPERVWFCKQKGYKPWNNDKPSKQDISKHTVWQDERELIKAVEERLGRRVERMGAAMELPPGMAGAAKAGDGADAADASGSTVYGQARRGGFSKEANAHMEQLRPAVQKLAGLEVTAQHSFHQLKRKWGAAMMETA
;
A
#
# COMPACT_ATOMS: atom_id res chain seq x y z
N ASP A 1 -11.79 1.31 12.13
CA ASP A 1 -11.24 0.92 10.81
C ASP A 1 -10.38 1.96 10.12
N TYR A 2 -10.83 3.22 9.96
CA TYR A 2 -10.07 4.23 9.20
C TYR A 2 -8.60 4.36 9.65
N VAL A 3 -8.35 4.52 10.96
CA VAL A 3 -6.99 4.61 11.53
C VAL A 3 -6.13 3.39 11.21
N HIS A 4 -6.70 2.17 11.27
CA HIS A 4 -5.97 0.95 10.92
C HIS A 4 -5.62 0.86 9.42
N ARG A 5 -6.41 1.51 8.56
CA ARG A 5 -6.14 1.58 7.11
C ARG A 5 -5.02 2.56 6.81
N ILE A 6 -5.10 3.78 7.33
CA ILE A 6 -4.02 4.78 7.15
C ILE A 6 -2.73 4.36 7.88
N GLY A 7 -2.80 3.61 8.97
CA GLY A 7 -1.62 3.05 9.66
C GLY A 7 -0.90 1.93 8.88
N ARG A 8 -1.37 1.58 7.68
CA ARG A 8 -0.61 0.73 6.75
C ARG A 8 0.49 1.49 6.02
N VAL A 9 0.34 2.81 5.88
CA VAL A 9 1.33 3.66 5.21
C VAL A 9 2.29 4.29 6.22
N GLY A 10 3.56 4.37 5.86
CA GLY A 10 4.61 4.96 6.71
C GLY A 10 4.97 4.07 7.91
N ARG A 11 6.12 3.41 7.84
CA ARG A 11 6.66 2.55 8.91
C ARG A 11 8.14 2.83 9.08
N ALA A 12 8.69 2.64 10.29
CA ALA A 12 10.12 2.68 10.55
C ALA A 12 10.84 3.88 9.90
N ASP A 13 10.44 5.09 10.29
CA ASP A 13 10.98 6.37 9.79
C ASP A 13 10.73 6.68 8.29
N HIS A 14 9.93 5.87 7.60
CA HIS A 14 9.46 6.18 6.25
C HIS A 14 8.16 6.98 6.28
N LEU A 15 8.11 8.04 5.47
CA LEU A 15 6.89 8.79 5.21
C LEU A 15 5.89 7.91 4.45
N GLY A 16 4.59 8.10 4.72
CA GLY A 16 3.49 7.38 4.07
C GLY A 16 2.45 8.36 3.57
N LEU A 17 1.88 8.09 2.38
CA LEU A 17 0.81 8.89 1.80
C LEU A 17 -0.49 8.08 1.81
N ALA A 18 -1.55 8.66 2.38
CA ALA A 18 -2.90 8.11 2.33
C ALA A 18 -3.84 9.14 1.72
N ILE A 19 -4.46 8.79 0.59
CA ILE A 19 -5.45 9.61 -0.08
C ILE A 19 -6.83 9.02 0.23
N SER A 20 -7.73 9.84 0.75
CA SER A 20 -9.13 9.47 0.99
C SER A 20 -10.01 10.13 -0.07
N LEU A 21 -10.78 9.33 -0.80
CA LEU A 21 -11.83 9.81 -1.69
C LEU A 21 -13.07 10.03 -0.86
N VAL A 22 -13.70 11.20 -0.99
CA VAL A 22 -14.90 11.59 -0.24
C VAL A 22 -15.93 12.11 -1.23
N ALA A 23 -17.08 11.45 -1.30
CA ALA A 23 -18.20 11.83 -2.13
C ALA A 23 -18.83 13.15 -1.65
N SER A 24 -19.30 13.94 -2.60
CA SER A 24 -20.00 15.20 -2.31
C SER A 24 -21.46 14.99 -1.93
N GLU A 25 -22.05 13.88 -2.34
CA GLU A 25 -23.45 13.52 -2.12
C GLU A 25 -23.52 12.24 -1.27
N PRO A 26 -24.62 12.01 -0.53
CA PRO A 26 -24.81 10.76 0.18
C PRO A 26 -24.80 9.58 -0.79
N GLU A 27 -23.97 8.58 -0.51
CA GLU A 27 -23.85 7.39 -1.34
C GLU A 27 -24.45 6.17 -0.65
N ARG A 28 -25.06 5.29 -1.45
CA ARG A 28 -25.61 4.02 -0.96
C ARG A 28 -24.56 2.94 -1.07
N VAL A 29 -23.92 2.62 0.05
CA VAL A 29 -22.80 1.69 0.12
C VAL A 29 -23.27 0.30 0.53
N TRP A 30 -22.69 -0.74 -0.08
CA TRP A 30 -22.95 -2.13 0.28
C TRP A 30 -22.23 -2.52 1.58
N PHE A 31 -22.95 -3.17 2.50
CA PHE A 31 -22.39 -3.77 3.70
C PHE A 31 -22.94 -5.19 3.91
N CYS A 32 -22.06 -6.18 4.03
CA CYS A 32 -22.45 -7.55 4.35
C CYS A 32 -21.75 -8.02 5.62
N LYS A 33 -22.56 -8.43 6.61
CA LYS A 33 -22.06 -8.97 7.89
C LYS A 33 -21.67 -10.43 7.80
N GLN A 34 -22.22 -11.16 6.84
CA GLN A 34 -21.94 -12.59 6.64
C GLN A 34 -20.68 -12.78 5.79
N LYS A 35 -19.70 -13.48 6.35
CA LYS A 35 -18.45 -13.81 5.66
C LYS A 35 -18.75 -14.68 4.44
N GLY A 36 -18.28 -14.26 3.27
CA GLY A 36 -18.47 -14.98 2.00
C GLY A 36 -19.75 -14.65 1.25
N TYR A 37 -20.71 -13.96 1.88
CA TYR A 37 -21.93 -13.50 1.21
C TYR A 37 -21.67 -12.16 0.50
N LYS A 38 -21.83 -12.16 -0.84
CA LYS A 38 -21.55 -11.01 -1.71
C LYS A 38 -22.72 -10.79 -2.69
N PRO A 39 -23.83 -10.18 -2.25
CA PRO A 39 -25.03 -10.02 -3.08
C PRO A 39 -24.79 -9.18 -4.34
N TRP A 40 -23.79 -8.30 -4.35
CA TRP A 40 -23.39 -7.51 -5.52
C TRP A 40 -22.67 -8.33 -6.61
N ASN A 41 -22.25 -9.57 -6.33
CA ASN A 41 -21.67 -10.46 -7.34
C ASN A 41 -22.74 -11.15 -8.21
N ASN A 42 -24.01 -11.08 -7.82
CA ASN A 42 -25.10 -11.60 -8.62
C ASN A 42 -25.52 -10.55 -9.66
N ASP A 43 -25.76 -10.96 -10.90
CA ASP A 43 -26.19 -10.06 -11.99
C ASP A 43 -27.44 -9.24 -11.64
N LYS A 44 -28.29 -9.76 -10.73
CA LYS A 44 -29.47 -9.07 -10.19
C LYS A 44 -29.60 -9.33 -8.69
N PRO A 45 -29.09 -8.44 -7.81
CA PRO A 45 -29.33 -8.55 -6.38
C PRO A 45 -30.83 -8.42 -6.08
N SER A 46 -31.33 -9.22 -5.13
CA SER A 46 -32.75 -9.15 -4.78
C SER A 46 -33.07 -7.83 -4.06
N LYS A 47 -34.35 -7.40 -4.09
CA LYS A 47 -34.79 -6.21 -3.33
C LYS A 47 -34.52 -6.35 -1.83
N GLN A 48 -34.60 -7.57 -1.31
CA GLN A 48 -34.27 -7.85 0.09
C GLN A 48 -32.78 -7.68 0.35
N ASP A 49 -31.91 -8.08 -0.58
CA ASP A 49 -30.47 -7.94 -0.44
C ASP A 49 -30.08 -6.47 -0.43
N ILE A 50 -30.65 -5.67 -1.34
CA ILE A 50 -30.43 -4.22 -1.37
C ILE A 50 -30.88 -3.61 -0.03
N SER A 51 -32.08 -3.94 0.46
CA SER A 51 -32.59 -3.35 1.70
C SER A 51 -31.80 -3.76 2.94
N LYS A 52 -31.30 -5.00 3.01
CA LYS A 52 -30.59 -5.53 4.18
C LYS A 52 -29.08 -5.26 4.16
N HIS A 53 -28.51 -5.08 2.98
CA HIS A 53 -27.06 -4.98 2.77
C HIS A 53 -26.64 -3.67 2.12
N THR A 54 -27.47 -2.63 2.17
CA THR A 54 -27.03 -1.29 1.80
C THR A 54 -27.39 -0.27 2.86
N VAL A 55 -26.48 0.69 3.06
CA VAL A 55 -26.67 1.79 4.00
C VAL A 55 -26.32 3.09 3.28
N TRP A 56 -27.13 4.12 3.50
CA TRP A 56 -26.78 5.47 3.07
C TRP A 56 -25.70 6.02 4.00
N GLN A 57 -24.59 6.44 3.41
CA GLN A 57 -23.50 7.07 4.14
C GLN A 57 -23.38 8.51 3.68
N ASP A 58 -23.36 9.43 4.64
CA ASP A 58 -22.89 10.80 4.41
C ASP A 58 -21.38 10.83 4.71
N GLU A 59 -20.58 10.78 3.66
CA GLU A 59 -19.13 10.79 3.79
C GLU A 59 -18.58 12.13 4.31
N ARG A 60 -19.34 13.23 4.15
CA ARG A 60 -18.96 14.55 4.70
C ARG A 60 -19.09 14.57 6.22
N GLU A 61 -20.06 13.86 6.78
CA GLU A 61 -20.17 13.70 8.23
C GLU A 61 -19.11 12.74 8.77
N LEU A 62 -18.86 11.63 8.05
CA LEU A 62 -17.84 10.66 8.43
C LEU A 62 -16.44 11.27 8.48
N ILE A 63 -16.07 12.11 7.50
CA ILE A 63 -14.76 12.76 7.52
C ILE A 63 -14.63 13.76 8.68
N LYS A 64 -15.69 14.47 9.06
CA LYS A 64 -15.69 15.37 10.23
C LYS A 64 -15.41 14.59 11.52
N ALA A 65 -16.08 13.45 11.71
CA ALA A 65 -15.85 12.58 12.87
C ALA A 65 -14.42 12.00 12.89
N VAL A 66 -13.86 11.73 11.70
CA VAL A 66 -12.46 11.30 11.55
C VAL A 66 -11.48 12.44 11.91
N GLU A 67 -11.72 13.66 11.45
CA GLU A 67 -10.90 14.84 11.76
C GLU A 67 -10.89 15.15 13.26
N GLU A 68 -12.07 15.08 13.90
CA GLU A 68 -12.22 15.24 15.36
C GLU A 68 -11.40 14.20 16.12
N ARG A 69 -11.50 12.93 15.71
CA ARG A 69 -10.73 11.84 16.33
C ARG A 69 -9.23 11.94 16.10
N LEU A 70 -8.80 12.46 14.95
CA LEU A 70 -7.39 12.65 14.63
C LEU A 70 -6.80 13.91 15.29
N GLY A 71 -7.64 14.82 15.80
CA GLY A 71 -7.22 16.11 16.34
C GLY A 71 -6.58 17.04 15.30
N ARG A 72 -6.72 16.72 14.01
CA ARG A 72 -6.16 17.49 12.89
C ARG A 72 -7.12 17.46 11.70
N ARG A 73 -7.10 18.55 10.93
CA ARG A 73 -7.84 18.64 9.68
C ARG A 73 -7.12 17.85 8.58
N VAL A 74 -7.86 17.13 7.76
CA VAL A 74 -7.32 16.47 6.57
C VAL A 74 -7.27 17.50 5.45
N GLU A 75 -6.09 17.71 4.85
CA GLU A 75 -5.95 18.67 3.76
C GLU A 75 -6.74 18.20 2.54
N ARG A 76 -7.44 19.15 1.91
CA ARG A 76 -8.25 18.88 0.72
C ARG A 76 -7.41 19.07 -0.53
N MET A 77 -7.51 18.11 -1.43
CA MET A 77 -6.88 18.16 -2.74
C MET A 77 -7.77 18.94 -3.72
N GLY A 78 -7.14 19.78 -4.56
CA GLY A 78 -7.85 20.54 -5.60
C GLY A 78 -8.25 19.65 -6.79
N ALA A 79 -9.03 20.22 -7.73
CA ALA A 79 -9.49 19.51 -8.92
C ALA A 79 -8.35 19.02 -9.85
N ALA A 80 -7.19 19.67 -9.79
CA ALA A 80 -5.98 19.26 -10.52
C ALA A 80 -5.31 18.00 -9.93
N MET A 81 -5.84 17.45 -8.83
CA MET A 81 -5.24 16.34 -8.06
C MET A 81 -3.79 16.58 -7.64
N GLU A 82 -3.42 17.85 -7.47
CA GLU A 82 -2.12 18.25 -6.97
C GLU A 82 -2.05 18.12 -5.45
N LEU A 83 -0.91 17.67 -4.95
CA LEU A 83 -0.67 17.61 -3.52
C LEU A 83 -0.76 19.04 -2.93
N PRO A 84 -1.52 19.25 -1.84
CA PRO A 84 -1.70 20.58 -1.27
C PRO A 84 -0.35 21.21 -0.90
N PRO A 85 -0.19 22.54 -0.93
CA PRO A 85 1.10 23.20 -0.73
C PRO A 85 1.79 22.82 0.60
N GLY A 86 1.03 22.54 1.67
CA GLY A 86 1.58 22.02 2.94
C GLY A 86 2.23 20.64 2.82
N MET A 87 1.75 19.81 1.90
CA MET A 87 2.30 18.49 1.53
C MET A 87 3.10 18.48 0.21
N ALA A 88 3.12 19.57 -0.55
CA ALA A 88 3.80 19.64 -1.86
C ALA A 88 5.33 19.66 -1.71
N GLY A 89 5.83 20.19 -0.58
CA GLY A 89 7.21 19.97 -0.15
C GLY A 89 7.53 18.47 -0.11
N ALA A 90 6.57 17.63 0.28
CA ALA A 90 6.70 16.19 0.26
C ALA A 90 6.78 15.59 -1.16
N ALA A 91 6.03 16.11 -2.12
CA ALA A 91 5.95 15.55 -3.47
C ALA A 91 7.17 15.86 -4.37
N LYS A 92 7.77 17.03 -4.19
CA LYS A 92 8.86 17.54 -5.05
C LYS A 92 10.22 17.01 -4.59
N ALA A 93 10.40 15.70 -4.67
CA ALA A 93 11.71 15.06 -4.58
C ALA A 93 12.02 14.30 -5.89
N GLY A 94 11.99 15.04 -7.00
CA GLY A 94 12.80 14.71 -8.17
C GLY A 94 14.15 15.40 -8.00
N ASP A 95 15.21 14.59 -7.90
CA ASP A 95 16.63 14.92 -8.04
C ASP A 95 17.03 16.38 -7.80
N GLY A 96 17.35 16.69 -6.55
CA GLY A 96 18.25 17.79 -6.20
C GLY A 96 17.61 19.16 -6.05
N ALA A 97 17.13 19.48 -4.85
CA ALA A 97 17.11 20.86 -4.35
C ALA A 97 17.15 20.87 -2.82
N ASP A 98 18.19 21.48 -2.27
CA ASP A 98 18.34 21.78 -0.86
C ASP A 98 17.41 22.94 -0.50
N ALA A 99 16.27 22.65 0.13
CA ALA A 99 15.47 23.64 0.83
C ALA A 99 14.64 22.96 1.93
N ALA A 100 15.16 22.96 3.16
CA ALA A 100 14.30 22.94 4.33
C ALA A 100 13.62 24.31 4.37
N ASP A 101 12.35 24.39 3.97
CA ASP A 101 11.58 25.59 4.27
C ASP A 101 11.20 25.59 5.75
N ALA A 102 11.09 26.79 6.31
CA ALA A 102 10.86 27.03 7.73
C ALA A 102 9.42 26.68 8.21
N SER A 103 8.67 25.84 7.48
CA SER A 103 7.28 25.48 7.82
C SER A 103 7.11 24.08 8.44
N GLY A 104 8.18 23.30 8.60
CA GLY A 104 8.08 21.94 9.15
C GLY A 104 7.48 20.91 8.17
N SER A 105 7.44 21.24 6.88
CA SER A 105 7.06 20.31 5.81
C SER A 105 8.19 19.32 5.55
N THR A 106 8.09 18.10 6.11
CA THR A 106 9.04 17.03 5.84
C THR A 106 8.86 16.49 4.43
N VAL A 107 9.90 16.59 3.60
CA VAL A 107 9.87 16.14 2.20
C VAL A 107 9.82 14.60 2.09
N TYR A 108 8.97 14.03 1.24
CA TYR A 108 8.84 12.58 1.04
C TYR A 108 10.12 12.04 0.41
N GLY A 109 10.78 11.12 1.11
CA GLY A 109 12.04 10.53 0.64
C GLY A 109 13.31 11.34 0.94
N GLN A 110 13.24 12.51 1.61
CA GLN A 110 14.45 13.24 2.02
C GLN A 110 15.22 12.58 3.18
N ALA A 111 14.61 11.66 3.94
CA ALA A 111 15.32 10.80 4.89
C ALA A 111 16.36 9.86 4.21
N ARG A 112 16.52 9.95 2.88
CA ARG A 112 17.57 9.23 2.12
C ARG A 112 19.00 9.73 2.39
N ARG A 113 19.22 10.90 2.99
CA ARG A 113 20.61 11.39 3.23
C ARG A 113 21.26 10.84 4.51
N GLY A 114 20.54 10.13 5.38
CA GLY A 114 21.09 9.54 6.61
C GLY A 114 21.69 8.13 6.46
N GLY A 115 21.50 7.47 5.31
CA GLY A 115 21.73 6.03 5.20
C GLY A 115 20.79 5.22 6.09
N PHE A 116 20.80 3.89 5.96
CA PHE A 116 20.15 3.02 6.94
C PHE A 116 20.71 3.30 8.34
N SER A 117 19.92 3.05 9.40
CA SER A 117 20.45 3.13 10.78
C SER A 117 21.74 2.32 10.88
N LYS A 118 22.70 2.75 11.70
CA LYS A 118 24.00 2.05 11.84
C LYS A 118 23.78 0.57 12.18
N GLU A 119 22.75 0.28 12.97
CA GLU A 119 22.32 -1.05 13.37
C GLU A 119 21.73 -1.83 12.19
N ALA A 120 20.90 -1.20 11.35
CA ALA A 120 20.34 -1.82 10.15
C ALA A 120 21.42 -2.13 9.09
N ASN A 121 22.40 -1.25 8.90
CA ASN A 121 23.56 -1.51 8.04
C ASN A 121 24.43 -2.65 8.58
N ALA A 122 24.71 -2.67 9.90
CA ALA A 122 25.47 -3.75 10.52
C ALA A 122 24.75 -5.10 10.39
N HIS A 123 23.43 -5.12 10.57
CA HIS A 123 22.61 -6.31 10.39
C HIS A 123 22.57 -6.78 8.93
N MET A 124 22.48 -5.84 7.97
CA MET A 124 22.54 -6.16 6.54
C MET A 124 23.90 -6.74 6.14
N GLU A 125 24.99 -6.24 6.72
CA GLU A 125 26.34 -6.79 6.52
C GLU A 125 26.49 -8.20 7.12
N GLN A 126 25.87 -8.47 8.28
CA GLN A 126 25.81 -9.82 8.87
C GLN A 126 25.01 -10.80 8.01
N LEU A 127 23.92 -10.36 7.38
CA LEU A 127 23.08 -11.21 6.54
C LEU A 127 23.66 -11.45 5.14
N ARG A 128 24.54 -10.57 4.66
CA ARG A 128 25.16 -10.65 3.32
C ARG A 128 25.71 -12.04 2.96
N PRO A 129 26.57 -12.71 3.77
CA PRO A 129 27.11 -14.02 3.42
C PRO A 129 26.03 -15.11 3.37
N ALA A 130 25.01 -15.04 4.24
CA ALA A 130 23.91 -16.00 4.25
C ALA A 130 23.05 -15.87 2.98
N VAL A 131 22.73 -14.63 2.58
CA VAL A 131 21.97 -14.36 1.34
C VAL A 131 22.74 -14.80 0.10
N GLN A 132 24.05 -14.54 0.03
CA GLN A 132 24.89 -15.02 -1.08
C GLN A 132 24.90 -16.55 -1.18
N LYS A 133 24.99 -17.24 -0.04
CA LYS A 133 24.93 -18.71 -0.01
C LYS A 133 23.57 -19.23 -0.47
N LEU A 134 22.47 -18.61 -0.02
CA LEU A 134 21.11 -18.99 -0.44
C LEU A 134 20.90 -18.78 -1.94
N ALA A 135 21.39 -17.67 -2.50
CA ALA A 135 21.32 -17.42 -3.94
C ALA A 135 22.09 -18.48 -4.75
N GLY A 136 23.28 -18.90 -4.28
CA GLY A 136 24.02 -19.99 -4.93
C GLY A 136 23.30 -21.34 -4.87
N LEU A 137 22.69 -21.65 -3.73
CA LEU A 137 21.87 -22.87 -3.56
C LEU A 137 20.62 -22.84 -4.44
N GLU A 138 19.97 -21.68 -4.57
CA GLU A 138 18.83 -21.50 -5.45
C GLU A 138 19.19 -21.77 -6.91
N VAL A 139 20.28 -21.18 -7.40
CA VAL A 139 20.77 -21.43 -8.77
C VAL A 139 21.06 -22.92 -8.98
N THR A 140 21.68 -23.58 -8.01
CA THR A 140 21.99 -25.02 -8.08
C THR A 140 20.71 -25.86 -8.13
N ALA A 141 19.72 -25.54 -7.31
CA ALA A 141 18.43 -26.24 -7.26
C ALA A 141 17.62 -26.03 -8.56
N GLN A 142 17.60 -24.81 -9.09
CA GLN A 142 16.96 -24.51 -10.37
C GLN A 142 17.64 -25.25 -11.52
N HIS A 143 18.98 -25.31 -11.52
CA HIS A 143 19.74 -26.02 -12.54
C HIS A 143 19.53 -27.53 -12.46
N SER A 144 19.52 -28.12 -11.26
CA SER A 144 19.26 -29.55 -11.08
C SER A 144 17.83 -29.93 -11.51
N PHE A 145 16.84 -29.11 -11.16
CA PHE A 145 15.46 -29.28 -11.62
C PHE A 145 15.36 -29.22 -13.16
N HIS A 146 16.01 -28.23 -13.78
CA HIS A 146 15.99 -28.09 -15.24
C HIS A 146 16.66 -29.29 -15.93
N GLN A 147 17.78 -29.79 -15.39
CA GLN A 147 18.45 -30.99 -15.89
C GLN A 147 17.56 -32.24 -15.76
N LEU A 148 16.92 -32.43 -14.62
CA LEU A 148 15.96 -33.54 -14.41
C LEU A 148 14.79 -33.44 -15.38
N LYS A 149 14.20 -32.25 -15.52
CA LYS A 149 13.10 -32.00 -16.47
C LYS A 149 13.50 -32.32 -17.90
N ARG A 150 14.73 -32.01 -18.32
CA ARG A 150 15.22 -32.37 -19.67
C ARG A 150 15.45 -33.87 -19.84
N LYS A 151 16.08 -34.53 -18.87
CA LYS A 151 16.34 -35.98 -18.91
C LYS A 151 15.06 -36.80 -18.95
N TRP A 152 14.08 -36.45 -18.11
CA TRP A 152 12.84 -37.22 -17.97
C TRP A 152 11.71 -36.73 -18.88
N GLY A 153 11.77 -35.46 -19.34
CA GLY A 153 10.86 -34.95 -20.36
C GLY A 153 11.18 -35.46 -21.77
N ALA A 154 12.46 -35.73 -22.08
CA ALA A 154 12.85 -36.37 -23.34
C ALA A 154 12.46 -37.86 -23.38
N ALA A 155 12.62 -38.59 -22.27
CA ALA A 155 12.21 -39.99 -22.14
C ALA A 155 10.70 -40.23 -22.36
N MET A 156 9.88 -39.19 -22.18
CA MET A 156 8.42 -39.24 -22.37
C MET A 156 7.98 -38.97 -23.83
N MET A 157 8.88 -38.48 -24.70
CA MET A 157 8.61 -38.27 -26.13
C MET A 157 9.18 -39.38 -27.02
N GLU A 158 10.07 -40.24 -26.49
CA GLU A 158 10.65 -41.38 -27.22
C GLU A 158 9.86 -42.69 -27.00
N THR A 159 8.79 -42.64 -26.20
CA THR A 159 7.88 -43.77 -25.92
C THR A 159 6.44 -43.53 -26.39
N ALA A 160 6.22 -42.54 -27.26
CA ALA A 160 4.94 -42.27 -27.93
C ALA A 160 5.02 -42.58 -29.43
#